data_AF-A0A7K0A670-F1
#
_entry.id   AF-A0A7K0A670-F1
#
_cell.length_a   1.000
_cell.length_b   1.000
_cell.length_c   1.000
_cell.angle_alpha   90.00
_cell.angle_beta   90.00
_cell.angle_gamma   90.00
#
_symmetry.space_group_name_H-M   'P 1'
#
loop_
_entity.id
_entity.type
_entity.pdbx_description
1 polymer ?
#
loop_
_entity_poly.entity_id
_entity_poly.type
_entity_poly.pdbx_seq_one_letter_code
_entity_poly.pdbx_strand_id
1 'polypeptide(L)'
;GSYTGTAPVEASSGDIRRHRLNRGGNRALNNALHLIARTQLNHHEAARRHHARKIAESKTPDEAFRSLKRQLAKVVYRQLRTDREHRLLT
;
A
#
# COMPACT_ATOMS: atom_id res chain seq x y z
N GLY A 1 -8.93 -7.94 -3.88
CA GLY A 1 -8.01 -7.35 -2.88
C GLY A 1 -7.42 -8.35 -1.89
N SER A 2 -7.27 -9.64 -2.22
CA SER A 2 -6.88 -10.68 -1.25
C SER A 2 -5.38 -11.03 -1.25
N TYR A 3 -4.58 -10.46 -2.16
CA TYR A 3 -3.19 -10.92 -2.38
C TYR A 3 -2.10 -10.06 -1.70
N THR A 4 -2.46 -8.85 -1.31
CA THR A 4 -1.61 -7.97 -0.48
C THR A 4 -2.40 -7.68 0.79
N GLY A 5 -1.77 -7.73 1.96
CA GLY A 5 -2.42 -7.40 3.25
C GLY A 5 -2.81 -5.91 3.38
N THR A 6 -3.03 -5.23 2.25
CA THR A 6 -3.36 -3.81 2.11
C THR A 6 -4.86 -3.56 1.92
N ALA A 7 -5.65 -4.61 1.70
CA ALA A 7 -7.09 -4.52 1.85
C ALA A 7 -7.43 -4.50 3.35
N PRO A 8 -8.10 -3.44 3.85
CA PRO A 8 -8.62 -3.45 5.20
C PRO A 8 -9.62 -4.61 5.32
N VAL A 9 -9.37 -5.52 6.27
CA VAL A 9 -10.44 -6.40 6.77
C VAL A 9 -11.27 -5.54 7.71
N GLU A 10 -12.54 -5.35 7.40
CA GLU A 10 -13.46 -4.74 8.35
C GLU A 10 -13.59 -5.66 9.56
N ALA A 11 -13.27 -5.13 10.73
CA ALA A 11 -13.62 -5.71 12.02
C ALA A 11 -14.07 -4.55 12.89
N SER A 12 -15.38 -4.29 12.92
CA SER A 12 -15.97 -3.31 13.83
C SER A 12 -17.13 -3.95 14.60
N SER A 13 -16.95 -4.12 15.91
CA SER A 13 -18.03 -4.02 16.88
C SER A 13 -17.83 -2.69 17.63
N GLY A 14 -18.82 -1.80 17.55
CA GLY A 14 -18.81 -0.52 18.29
C GLY A 14 -17.98 0.62 17.66
N ASP A 15 -18.21 1.82 18.20
CA ASP A 15 -17.97 3.18 17.68
C ASP A 15 -16.50 3.60 17.43
N ILE A 16 -15.63 2.65 17.07
CA ILE A 16 -14.21 2.87 16.83
C ILE A 16 -13.81 2.26 15.48
N ARG A 17 -13.66 3.09 14.44
CA ARG A 17 -13.16 2.69 13.10
C ARG A 17 -11.64 2.47 13.12
N ARG A 18 -11.18 1.34 13.67
CA ARG A 18 -9.78 0.87 13.54
C ARG A 18 -9.68 -0.24 12.49
N HIS A 19 -8.99 0.04 11.38
CA HIS A 19 -8.71 -0.97 10.36
C HIS A 19 -7.62 -1.92 10.86
N ARG A 20 -7.95 -3.21 11.06
CA ARG A 20 -7.00 -4.22 11.53
C ARG A 20 -6.00 -4.57 10.42
N LEU A 21 -4.72 -4.72 10.78
CA LEU A 21 -3.66 -5.15 9.88
C LEU A 21 -3.91 -6.61 9.44
N ASN A 22 -4.14 -6.83 8.15
CA ASN A 22 -4.20 -8.19 7.61
C ASN A 22 -2.79 -8.80 7.64
N ARG A 23 -2.57 -9.78 8.53
CA ARG A 23 -1.32 -10.56 8.62
C ARG A 23 -1.28 -11.72 7.61
N GLY A 24 -2.41 -12.02 6.96
CA GLY A 24 -2.51 -12.96 5.86
C GLY A 24 -2.17 -12.28 4.51
N GLY A 25 -1.53 -13.04 3.63
CA GLY A 25 -1.09 -12.59 2.31
C GLY A 25 0.36 -13.02 2.00
N ASN A 26 0.81 -12.75 0.78
CA ASN A 26 2.17 -13.09 0.36
C ASN A 26 3.20 -12.24 1.13
N ARG A 27 3.95 -12.87 2.05
CA ARG A 27 4.94 -12.19 2.90
C ARG A 27 6.08 -11.57 2.11
N ALA A 28 6.52 -12.22 1.03
CA ALA A 28 7.58 -11.68 0.17
C ALA A 28 7.12 -10.39 -0.51
N LEU A 29 5.89 -10.38 -1.04
CA LEU A 29 5.30 -9.19 -1.65
C LEU A 29 5.09 -8.06 -0.63
N ASN A 30 4.62 -8.37 0.57
CA ASN A 30 4.46 -7.39 1.64
C ASN A 30 5.82 -6.79 2.07
N ASN A 31 6.87 -7.61 2.13
CA ASN A 31 8.23 -7.15 2.44
C ASN A 31 8.77 -6.26 1.31
N ALA A 32 8.66 -6.68 0.05
CA ALA A 32 9.09 -5.88 -1.10
C ALA A 32 8.40 -4.51 -1.12
N LEU A 33 7.09 -4.45 -0.90
CA LEU A 33 6.36 -3.18 -0.81
C LEU A 33 6.80 -2.32 0.38
N HIS A 34 7.17 -2.93 1.51
CA HIS A 34 7.71 -2.21 2.65
C HIS A 34 9.05 -1.55 2.30
N LEU A 35 9.97 -2.32 1.72
CA LEU A 35 11.29 -1.83 1.30
C LEU A 35 11.16 -0.71 0.26
N ILE A 36 10.35 -0.90 -0.79
CA ILE A 36 10.10 0.11 -1.81
C ILE A 36 9.55 1.39 -1.17
N ALA A 37 8.55 1.29 -0.28
CA ALA A 37 7.97 2.46 0.37
C ALA A 37 9.00 3.21 1.24
N ARG A 38 9.86 2.48 1.96
CA ARG A 38 10.91 3.07 2.79
C ARG A 38 11.96 3.79 1.92
N THR A 39 12.42 3.14 0.85
CA THR A 39 13.36 3.73 -0.11
C THR A 39 12.76 4.97 -0.78
N GLN A 40 11.50 4.91 -1.21
CA GLN A 40 10.84 6.05 -1.83
C GLN A 40 10.66 7.24 -0.88
N LEU A 41 10.39 7.01 0.42
CA LEU A 41 10.36 8.12 1.37
C LEU A 41 11.71 8.84 1.47
N ASN A 42 12.82 8.11 1.40
CA ASN A 42 14.15 8.70 1.48
C ASN A 42 14.54 9.42 0.19
N HIS A 43 14.27 8.82 -0.98
CA HIS A 43 14.85 9.27 -2.25
C HIS A 43 13.84 9.90 -3.22
N HIS A 44 12.54 9.69 -3.05
CA HIS A 44 11.53 10.10 -4.03
C HIS A 44 10.63 11.21 -3.48
N GLU A 45 10.71 12.39 -4.09
CA GLU A 45 9.98 13.57 -3.63
C GLU A 45 8.45 13.38 -3.64
N ALA A 46 7.90 12.72 -4.66
CA ALA A 46 6.46 12.48 -4.72
C ALA A 46 5.95 11.59 -3.57
N ALA A 47 6.77 10.68 -3.07
CA ALA A 47 6.40 9.83 -1.94
C ALA A 47 6.43 10.64 -0.63
N ARG A 48 7.41 11.54 -0.46
CA ARG A 48 7.43 12.50 0.65
C ARG A 48 6.22 13.42 0.63
N ARG A 49 5.88 14.00 -0.54
CA ARG A 49 4.68 14.84 -0.70
C ARG A 49 3.40 14.08 -0.36
N HIS A 50 3.27 12.84 -0.82
CA HIS A 50 2.12 12.00 -0.48
C HIS A 50 2.03 11.74 1.03
N HIS A 51 3.15 11.40 1.65
CA HIS A 51 3.22 11.15 3.09
C HIS A 51 2.86 12.42 3.89
N ALA A 52 3.48 13.55 3.57
CA ALA A 52 3.20 14.84 4.21
C ALA A 52 1.73 15.25 4.06
N ARG A 53 1.14 15.08 2.87
CA ARG A 53 -0.29 15.29 2.65
C ARG A 53 -1.14 14.42 3.59
N LYS A 54 -0.79 13.14 3.78
CA LYS A 54 -1.53 12.25 4.68
C LYS A 54 -1.38 12.66 6.15
N ILE A 55 -0.21 13.13 6.56
CA ILE A 55 -0.03 13.73 7.89
C ILE A 55 -0.93 14.96 8.06
N ALA A 56 -1.00 15.84 7.05
CA ALA A 56 -1.87 17.02 7.06
C ALA A 56 -3.37 16.67 7.11
N GLU A 57 -3.76 15.50 6.62
CA GLU A 57 -5.12 14.92 6.77
C GLU A 57 -5.34 14.26 8.16
N SER A 58 -4.55 14.60 9.16
CA SER A 58 -4.61 14.06 10.53
C SER A 58 -4.40 12.55 10.63
N LYS A 59 -3.64 11.95 9.70
CA LYS A 59 -3.21 10.55 9.81
C LYS A 59 -1.93 10.45 10.63
N THR A 60 -1.83 9.38 11.42
CA THR A 60 -0.57 9.03 12.08
C THR A 60 0.52 8.69 11.03
N PRO A 61 1.81 8.84 11.35
CA PRO A 61 2.91 8.44 10.45
C PRO A 61 2.78 7.00 9.94
N ASP A 62 2.35 6.09 10.82
CA ASP A 62 2.10 4.70 10.46
C ASP A 62 0.95 4.54 9.45
N GLU A 63 -0.14 5.29 9.60
CA GLU A 63 -1.25 5.28 8.65
C GLU A 63 -0.87 5.92 7.31
N ALA A 64 -0.10 7.01 7.33
CA ALA A 64 0.46 7.64 6.13
C ALA A 64 1.38 6.66 5.38
N PHE A 65 2.27 5.96 6.10
CA PHE A 65 3.13 4.94 5.52
C PHE A 65 2.34 3.74 4.96
N ARG A 66 1.31 3.27 5.67
CA ARG A 66 0.39 2.23 5.15
C ARG A 66 -0.34 2.70 3.89
N SER A 67 -0.77 3.97 3.83
CA SER A 67 -1.37 4.57 2.65
C SER A 67 -0.43 4.54 1.45
N LEU A 68 0.85 4.91 1.65
CA LEU A 68 1.88 4.85 0.60
C LEU A 68 2.08 3.42 0.09
N LYS A 69 2.22 2.43 0.98
CA LYS A 69 2.32 1.01 0.59
C LYS A 69 1.11 0.54 -0.23
N ARG A 70 -0.10 0.97 0.13
CA ARG A 70 -1.33 0.65 -0.62
C ARG A 70 -1.32 1.27 -2.01
N GLN A 71 -0.83 2.50 -2.16
CA GLN A 71 -0.68 3.14 -3.46
C GLN A 71 0.33 2.37 -4.33
N LEU A 72 1.46 1.95 -3.76
CA LEU A 72 2.46 1.16 -4.47
C LEU A 72 1.91 -0.19 -4.92
N ALA A 73 1.15 -0.89 -4.06
CA ALA A 73 0.49 -2.13 -4.43
C ALA A 73 -0.45 -1.95 -5.65
N LYS A 74 -1.19 -0.84 -5.72
CA LYS A 74 -2.04 -0.53 -6.88
C LYS A 74 -1.24 -0.26 -8.15
N VAL A 75 -0.10 0.43 -8.05
CA VAL A 75 0.78 0.69 -9.19
C VAL A 75 1.37 -0.61 -9.72
N VAL A 76 1.94 -1.44 -8.84
CA VAL A 76 2.51 -2.76 -9.20
C VAL A 76 1.44 -3.65 -9.83
N TYR A 77 0.24 -3.71 -9.24
CA TYR A 77 -0.84 -4.51 -9.81
C TYR A 77 -1.24 -4.07 -11.22
N ARG A 78 -1.31 -2.76 -11.47
CA ARG A 78 -1.61 -2.23 -12.81
C ARG A 78 -0.51 -2.59 -13.80
N GLN A 79 0.76 -2.43 -13.43
CA GLN A 79 1.88 -2.80 -14.29
C GLN A 79 1.85 -4.29 -14.64
N LEU A 80 1.66 -5.17 -13.66
CA LEU A 80 1.58 -6.61 -13.89
C LEU A 80 0.42 -7.02 -14.80
N ARG A 81 -0.70 -6.28 -14.76
CA ARG A 81 -1.81 -6.50 -15.69
C ARG A 81 -1.43 -6.08 -17.11
N THR A 82 -0.85 -4.91 -17.27
CA THR A 82 -0.36 -4.41 -18.55
C THR A 82 0.67 -5.36 -19.16
N ASP A 83 1.66 -5.81 -18.38
CA ASP A 83 2.66 -6.78 -18.82
C ASP A 83 2.03 -8.10 -19.27
N ARG A 84 0.99 -8.56 -18.57
CA ARG A 84 0.25 -9.77 -18.94
C ARG A 84 -0.54 -9.59 -20.23
N GLU A 85 -1.19 -8.45 -20.42
CA GLU A 85 -1.92 -8.13 -21.64
C GLU A 85 -0.96 -8.05 -22.84
N HIS A 86 0.20 -7.41 -22.68
CA HIS A 86 1.25 -7.40 -23.73
C HIS A 86 1.76 -8.79 -24.09
N ARG A 87 1.94 -9.68 -23.11
CA ARG A 87 2.39 -11.07 -23.34
C ARG A 87 1.35 -11.92 -24.07
N LEU A 88 0.07 -11.57 -24.00
CA LEU A 88 -0.99 -12.28 -24.72
C LEU A 88 -1.16 -11.78 -26.16
N LEU A 89 -0.55 -10.65 -26.50
CA LEU A 89 -0.56 -10.04 -27.84
C LEU A 89 0.73 -10.31 -28.65
N THR A 90 1.74 -10.91 -28.00
CA THR A 90 2.96 -11.44 -28.64
C THR A 90 2.87 -12.95 -28.73
#